data_AF-A0A4Q6BIX7-F1
#
_entry.id   AF-A0A4Q6BIX7-F1
#
_cell.length_a   1.000
_cell.length_b   1.000
_cell.length_c   1.000
_cell.angle_alpha   90.00
_cell.angle_beta   90.00
_cell.angle_gamma   90.00
#
_symmetry.space_group_name_H-M   'P 1'
#
loop_
_entity.id
_entity.type
_entity.pdbx_description
1 polymer ?
#
loop_
_entity_poly.entity_id
_entity_poly.type
_entity_poly.pdbx_seq_one_letter_code
_entity_poly.pdbx_strand_id
1 'polypeptide(L)'
;MKLQPYCLGSGRSADAIQKALFVISQNRPDWNILPSIKVARDRPIPPMEKDDTKNVIFIANPLALHTPALIAAAKAGFDAAIIEKPAAVNLKQIADLGEITIPVGVLHGYRESWGVRTIRRMHKDAQLGELIAIEGRYWQSSAATRALDPIAPKASWKDDTSLSGEYDTLIDIGIHWVDSACFIAGALPQKGILALSHLNSGLARQLSRCKDRR
;
A
#
# COMPACT_ATOMS: atom_id res chain seq x y z
N MET A 1 6.09 21.80 -16.50
CA MET A 1 6.96 20.92 -15.67
C MET A 1 7.39 19.75 -16.56
N LYS A 2 8.53 19.12 -16.34
CA LYS A 2 8.92 17.86 -16.99
C LYS A 2 9.10 16.81 -15.91
N LEU A 3 8.50 15.63 -16.06
CA LEU A 3 8.49 14.59 -15.02
C LEU A 3 8.98 13.26 -15.60
N GLN A 4 9.95 12.64 -14.95
CA GLN A 4 10.42 11.29 -15.24
C GLN A 4 9.93 10.32 -14.14
N PRO A 5 8.99 9.42 -14.45
CA PRO A 5 8.58 8.37 -13.52
C PRO A 5 9.57 7.22 -13.49
N TYR A 6 9.86 6.69 -12.30
CA TYR A 6 10.62 5.45 -12.09
C TYR A 6 9.73 4.46 -11.35
N CYS A 7 9.32 3.36 -11.99
CA CYS A 7 8.38 2.39 -11.41
C CYS A 7 9.12 1.15 -10.92
N LEU A 8 9.24 1.01 -9.60
CA LEU A 8 9.80 -0.16 -8.93
C LEU A 8 8.73 -1.23 -8.73
N GLY A 9 8.98 -2.42 -9.27
CA GLY A 9 8.07 -3.55 -9.21
C GLY A 9 7.36 -3.84 -10.54
N SER A 10 6.84 -5.06 -10.67
CA SER A 10 6.28 -5.59 -11.92
C SER A 10 4.91 -6.25 -11.73
N GLY A 11 4.29 -6.09 -10.56
CA GLY A 11 2.98 -6.65 -10.25
C GLY A 11 1.82 -5.79 -10.76
N ARG A 12 0.59 -6.22 -10.43
CA ARG A 12 -0.64 -5.52 -10.83
C ARG A 12 -0.70 -4.07 -10.35
N SER A 13 -0.17 -3.76 -9.17
CA SER A 13 -0.08 -2.38 -8.67
C SER A 13 0.84 -1.52 -9.55
N ALA A 14 1.98 -2.06 -10.00
CA ALA A 14 2.84 -1.37 -10.94
C ALA A 14 2.09 -1.08 -12.25
N ASP A 15 1.37 -2.06 -12.81
CA ASP A 15 0.55 -1.86 -14.02
C ASP A 15 -0.55 -0.80 -13.81
N ALA A 16 -1.18 -0.76 -12.64
CA ALA A 16 -2.18 0.25 -12.30
C ALA A 16 -1.56 1.66 -12.25
N ILE A 17 -0.38 1.80 -11.65
CA ILE A 17 0.38 3.06 -11.63
C ILE A 17 0.71 3.51 -13.06
N GLN A 18 1.15 2.59 -13.92
CA GLN A 18 1.46 2.90 -15.33
C GLN A 18 0.24 3.44 -16.08
N LYS A 19 -0.92 2.79 -15.90
CA LYS A 19 -2.18 3.25 -16.48
C LYS A 19 -2.59 4.61 -15.93
N ALA A 20 -2.42 4.84 -14.64
CA ALA A 20 -2.70 6.14 -14.02
C ALA A 20 -1.81 7.24 -14.57
N LEU A 21 -0.50 6.99 -14.71
CA LEU A 21 0.45 7.93 -15.32
C LEU A 21 0.08 8.27 -16.77
N PHE A 22 -0.36 7.27 -17.54
CA PHE A 22 -0.85 7.51 -18.90
C PHE A 22 -2.10 8.40 -18.90
N VAL A 23 -3.09 8.10 -18.05
CA VAL A 23 -4.30 8.95 -17.96
C VAL A 23 -3.93 10.38 -17.53
N ILE A 24 -3.03 10.55 -16.56
CA ILE A 24 -2.59 11.86 -16.13
C ILE A 24 -1.87 12.60 -17.28
N SER A 25 -1.04 11.92 -18.07
CA SER A 25 -0.35 12.59 -19.20
C SER A 25 -1.33 13.12 -20.25
N GLN A 26 -2.46 12.43 -20.46
CA GLN A 26 -3.52 12.91 -21.35
C GLN A 26 -4.29 14.10 -20.76
N ASN A 27 -4.50 14.12 -19.45
CA ASN A 27 -5.24 15.18 -18.77
C ASN A 27 -4.37 16.39 -18.36
N ARG A 28 -3.05 16.21 -18.30
CA ARG A 28 -2.04 17.21 -17.90
C ARG A 28 -0.86 17.22 -18.88
N PRO A 29 -1.09 17.59 -20.16
CA PRO A 29 -0.02 17.67 -21.14
C PRO A 29 1.06 18.70 -20.74
N ASP A 30 0.73 19.69 -19.91
CA ASP A 30 1.63 20.68 -19.34
C ASP A 30 2.72 20.10 -18.40
N TRP A 31 2.55 18.85 -17.97
CA TRP A 31 3.50 18.15 -17.10
C TRP A 31 4.57 17.36 -17.84
N ASN A 32 4.47 17.24 -19.17
CA ASN A 32 5.43 16.51 -20.01
C ASN A 32 5.94 15.23 -19.33
N ILE A 33 5.01 14.31 -19.02
CA ILE A 33 5.32 13.07 -18.32
C ILE A 33 5.99 12.13 -19.29
N LEU A 34 7.26 11.84 -19.05
CA LEU A 34 8.06 10.93 -19.86
C LEU A 34 7.61 9.47 -19.67
N PRO A 35 7.92 8.58 -20.63
CA PRO A 35 7.73 7.14 -20.44
C PRO A 35 8.42 6.67 -19.16
N SER A 36 7.69 5.90 -18.33
CA SER A 36 8.23 5.41 -17.08
C SER A 36 9.46 4.51 -17.31
N ILE A 37 10.47 4.64 -16.45
CA ILE A 37 11.57 3.68 -16.38
C ILE A 37 11.16 2.58 -15.40
N LYS A 38 11.04 1.34 -15.89
CA LYS A 38 10.71 0.18 -15.05
C LYS A 38 11.98 -0.35 -14.37
N VAL A 39 11.90 -0.58 -13.07
CA VAL A 39 13.01 -1.07 -12.26
C VAL A 39 12.59 -2.37 -11.57
N ALA A 40 13.34 -3.44 -11.82
CA ALA A 40 13.12 -4.71 -11.15
C ALA A 40 13.54 -4.63 -9.67
N ARG A 41 12.91 -5.44 -8.82
CA ARG A 41 13.03 -5.43 -7.35
C ARG A 41 14.47 -5.51 -6.83
N ASP A 42 15.30 -6.27 -7.53
CA ASP A 42 16.66 -6.66 -7.19
C ASP A 42 17.72 -5.89 -7.99
N ARG A 43 17.31 -4.82 -8.67
CA ARG A 43 18.19 -3.98 -9.48
C ARG A 43 18.41 -2.63 -8.82
N PRO A 44 19.61 -2.04 -8.97
CA PRO A 44 19.85 -0.68 -8.50
C PRO A 44 18.91 0.28 -9.23
N ILE A 45 18.55 1.37 -8.55
CA ILE A 45 17.81 2.47 -9.17
C ILE A 45 18.69 3.05 -10.29
N PRO A 46 18.19 3.15 -11.52
CA PRO A 46 18.96 3.73 -12.62
C PRO A 46 19.24 5.23 -12.39
N PRO A 47 20.23 5.80 -13.10
CA PRO A 47 20.53 7.23 -13.01
C PRO A 47 19.30 8.10 -13.27
N MET A 48 19.24 9.22 -12.54
CA MET A 48 18.18 10.22 -12.69
C MET A 48 18.37 11.06 -13.96
N GLU A 49 17.26 11.48 -14.55
CA GLU A 49 17.25 12.44 -15.65
C GLU A 49 17.73 13.81 -15.16
N LYS A 50 18.45 14.53 -16.03
CA LYS A 50 19.03 15.85 -15.76
C LYS A 50 18.11 16.97 -16.29
N ASP A 51 18.63 18.20 -16.28
CA ASP A 51 18.03 19.38 -16.93
C ASP A 51 16.61 19.74 -16.43
N ASP A 52 16.53 20.10 -15.14
CA ASP A 52 15.29 20.53 -14.45
C ASP A 52 14.11 19.54 -14.57
N THR A 53 14.42 18.26 -14.79
CA THR A 53 13.45 17.18 -14.81
C THR A 53 13.11 16.75 -13.37
N LYS A 54 11.82 16.67 -13.05
CA LYS A 54 11.34 16.12 -11.79
C LYS A 54 11.37 14.60 -11.82
N ASN A 55 12.27 14.01 -11.05
CA ASN A 55 12.45 12.57 -10.93
C ASN A 55 11.56 12.06 -9.80
N VAL A 56 10.53 11.29 -10.14
CA VAL A 56 9.57 10.76 -9.16
C VAL A 56 9.60 9.25 -9.18
N ILE A 57 9.84 8.64 -8.01
CA ILE A 57 9.84 7.19 -7.86
C ILE A 57 8.46 6.69 -7.42
N PHE A 58 8.01 5.62 -8.07
CA PHE A 58 6.78 4.90 -7.77
C PHE A 58 7.14 3.50 -7.27
N ILE A 59 6.82 3.19 -6.02
CA ILE A 59 7.23 1.92 -5.38
C ILE A 59 6.01 1.01 -5.24
N ALA A 60 5.99 -0.08 -6.00
CA ALA A 60 4.94 -1.11 -5.99
C ALA A 60 5.52 -2.52 -5.78
N ASN A 61 6.63 -2.58 -5.03
CA ASN A 61 7.26 -3.82 -4.60
C ASN A 61 6.43 -4.52 -3.48
N PRO A 62 6.84 -5.73 -3.03
CA PRO A 62 6.32 -6.30 -1.79
C PRO A 62 6.48 -5.37 -0.57
N LEU A 63 5.56 -5.48 0.39
CA LEU A 63 5.33 -4.52 1.46
C LEU A 63 6.57 -4.22 2.30
N ALA A 64 7.32 -5.26 2.70
CA ALA A 64 8.50 -5.12 3.55
C ALA A 64 9.65 -4.34 2.87
N LEU A 65 9.60 -4.17 1.54
CA LEU A 65 10.61 -3.46 0.76
C LEU A 65 10.30 -1.96 0.59
N HIS A 66 9.15 -1.48 1.06
CA HIS A 66 8.76 -0.08 0.88
C HIS A 66 9.67 0.87 1.66
N THR A 67 9.85 0.66 2.97
CA THR A 67 10.71 1.54 3.79
C THR A 67 12.16 1.58 3.28
N PRO A 68 12.83 0.44 3.01
CA PRO A 68 14.19 0.47 2.45
C PRO A 68 14.26 1.18 1.09
N ALA A 69 13.27 0.99 0.23
CA ALA A 69 13.23 1.63 -1.09
C ALA A 69 13.02 3.16 -0.99
N LEU A 70 12.20 3.63 -0.04
CA LEU A 70 12.04 5.05 0.25
C LEU A 70 13.35 5.70 0.72
N ILE A 71 14.05 5.05 1.64
CA ILE A 71 15.34 5.53 2.16
C ILE A 71 16.36 5.57 1.02
N ALA A 72 16.41 4.53 0.18
CA ALA A 72 17.28 4.50 -0.99
C ALA A 72 16.95 5.62 -1.99
N ALA A 73 15.66 5.90 -2.23
CA ALA A 73 15.23 6.99 -3.09
C ALA A 73 15.62 8.37 -2.54
N ALA A 74 15.42 8.59 -1.24
CA ALA A 74 15.82 9.83 -0.57
C ALA A 74 17.34 10.04 -0.67
N LYS A 75 18.14 9.00 -0.41
CA LYS A 75 19.60 9.01 -0.54
C LYS A 75 20.07 9.22 -1.99
N ALA A 76 19.32 8.71 -2.97
CA ALA A 76 19.61 8.91 -4.38
C ALA A 76 19.26 10.32 -4.88
N GLY A 77 18.47 11.10 -4.13
CA GLY A 77 18.10 12.48 -4.46
C GLY A 77 16.86 12.63 -5.34
N PHE A 78 15.92 11.67 -5.29
CA PHE A 78 14.63 11.81 -5.97
C PHE A 78 13.85 13.03 -5.48
N ASP A 79 13.13 13.72 -6.37
CA ASP A 79 12.32 14.89 -6.00
C ASP A 79 11.11 14.51 -5.11
N ALA A 80 10.55 13.32 -5.32
CA ALA A 80 9.44 12.78 -4.53
C ALA A 80 9.31 11.26 -4.70
N ALA A 81 8.63 10.61 -3.75
CA ALA A 81 8.24 9.22 -3.84
C ALA A 81 6.72 9.05 -3.71
N ILE A 82 6.15 8.16 -4.52
CA ILE A 82 4.78 7.67 -4.40
C ILE A 82 4.86 6.17 -4.15
N ILE A 83 4.20 5.65 -3.14
CA ILE A 83 4.33 4.25 -2.76
C ILE A 83 2.96 3.59 -2.63
N GLU A 84 2.92 2.31 -2.97
CA GLU A 84 1.85 1.44 -2.50
C GLU A 84 1.83 1.39 -0.97
N LYS A 85 0.64 1.15 -0.43
CA LYS A 85 0.48 0.95 1.02
C LYS A 85 1.01 -0.44 1.41
N PRO A 86 1.45 -0.63 2.67
CA PRO A 86 1.75 0.39 3.68
C PRO A 86 3.16 0.97 3.52
N ALA A 87 3.48 2.09 4.16
CA ALA A 87 4.85 2.63 4.13
C ALA A 87 5.86 1.76 4.90
N ALA A 88 5.40 1.02 5.91
CA ALA A 88 6.18 0.19 6.81
C ALA A 88 5.34 -1.00 7.29
N VAL A 89 5.99 -2.13 7.61
CA VAL A 89 5.29 -3.35 8.08
C VAL A 89 5.54 -3.68 9.56
N ASN A 90 6.44 -2.97 10.23
CA ASN A 90 6.74 -3.15 11.65
C ASN A 90 7.27 -1.86 12.29
N LEU A 91 7.40 -1.86 13.63
CA LEU A 91 7.82 -0.69 14.40
C LEU A 91 9.24 -0.21 14.07
N LYS A 92 10.15 -1.14 13.75
CA LYS A 92 11.51 -0.77 13.33
C LYS A 92 11.45 0.05 12.04
N GLN A 93 10.74 -0.45 11.03
CA GLN A 93 10.55 0.27 9.77
C GLN A 93 9.84 1.61 9.98
N ILE A 94 8.87 1.70 10.89
CA ILE A 94 8.23 2.99 11.22
C ILE A 94 9.24 4.00 11.76
N ALA A 95 10.17 3.59 12.63
CA ALA A 95 11.23 4.47 13.10
C ALA A 95 12.17 4.89 11.94
N ASP A 96 12.51 3.95 11.07
CA ASP A 96 13.37 4.19 9.90
C ASP A 96 12.72 5.18 8.88
N LEU A 97 11.38 5.37 8.89
CA LEU A 97 10.71 6.39 8.05
C LEU A 97 11.18 7.82 8.37
N GLY A 98 11.72 8.06 9.56
CA GLY A 98 12.30 9.36 9.94
C GLY A 98 13.56 9.73 9.13
N GLU A 99 14.20 8.79 8.44
CA GLU A 99 15.32 9.06 7.53
C GLU A 99 14.89 9.68 6.20
N ILE A 100 13.59 9.68 5.88
CA ILE A 100 13.10 10.11 4.57
C ILE A 100 13.04 11.64 4.51
N THR A 101 13.84 12.22 3.63
CA THR A 101 13.98 13.67 3.46
C THR A 101 13.20 14.24 2.26
N ILE A 102 12.50 13.38 1.52
CA ILE A 102 11.75 13.75 0.31
C ILE A 102 10.24 13.66 0.57
N PRO A 103 9.40 14.42 -0.14
CA PRO A 103 7.95 14.25 -0.07
C PRO A 103 7.53 12.83 -0.44
N VAL A 104 6.64 12.25 0.37
CA VAL A 104 6.09 10.90 0.14
C VAL A 104 4.57 10.96 0.05
N GLY A 105 4.02 10.38 -1.02
CA GLY A 105 2.59 10.05 -1.13
C GLY A 105 2.36 8.55 -0.96
N VAL A 106 1.37 8.16 -0.17
CA VAL A 106 0.97 6.76 0.00
C VAL A 106 -0.37 6.50 -0.69
N LEU A 107 -0.42 5.47 -1.54
CA LEU A 107 -1.58 5.14 -2.37
C LEU A 107 -2.69 4.43 -1.58
N HIS A 108 -3.43 5.18 -0.77
CA HIS A 108 -4.68 4.72 -0.16
C HIS A 108 -5.85 4.85 -1.13
N GLY A 109 -5.88 4.03 -2.20
CA GLY A 109 -6.85 4.19 -3.31
C GLY A 109 -8.33 4.21 -2.90
N TYR A 110 -8.73 3.46 -1.86
CA TYR A 110 -10.13 3.44 -1.40
C TYR A 110 -10.61 4.77 -0.82
N ARG A 111 -9.70 5.59 -0.28
CA ARG A 111 -9.98 6.97 0.17
C ARG A 111 -10.51 7.83 -0.97
N GLU A 112 -10.06 7.55 -2.19
CA GLU A 112 -10.43 8.29 -3.40
C GLU A 112 -11.73 7.81 -4.02
N SER A 113 -12.33 6.73 -3.51
CA SER A 113 -13.62 6.26 -3.99
C SER A 113 -14.70 7.32 -3.75
N TRP A 114 -15.62 7.45 -4.70
CA TRP A 114 -16.68 8.45 -4.64
C TRP A 114 -17.52 8.28 -3.35
N GLY A 115 -17.80 7.05 -2.92
CA GLY A 115 -18.49 6.78 -1.66
C GLY A 115 -17.77 7.38 -0.44
N VAL A 116 -16.48 7.06 -0.25
CA VAL A 116 -15.69 7.55 0.89
C VAL A 116 -15.55 9.08 0.84
N ARG A 117 -15.28 9.66 -0.34
CA ARG A 117 -15.20 11.11 -0.53
C ARG A 117 -16.53 11.82 -0.23
N THR A 118 -17.65 11.22 -0.61
CA THR A 118 -19.00 11.77 -0.35
C THR A 118 -19.34 11.74 1.13
N ILE A 119 -19.13 10.60 1.81
CA ILE A 119 -19.40 10.47 3.24
C ILE A 119 -18.55 11.47 4.03
N ARG A 120 -17.27 11.63 3.66
CA ARG A 120 -16.40 12.65 4.29
C ARG A 120 -16.95 14.06 4.13
N ARG A 121 -17.42 14.43 2.93
CA ARG A 121 -18.02 15.74 2.69
C ARG A 121 -19.30 15.92 3.52
N MET A 122 -20.21 14.96 3.50
CA MET A 122 -21.45 15.00 4.29
C MET A 122 -21.17 15.15 5.79
N HIS A 123 -20.15 14.45 6.30
CA HIS A 123 -19.73 14.60 7.69
C HIS A 123 -19.19 16.01 7.99
N LYS A 124 -18.31 16.55 7.13
CA LYS A 124 -17.79 17.92 7.27
C LYS A 124 -18.89 18.98 7.20
N ASP A 125 -19.91 18.75 6.38
CA ASP A 125 -21.04 19.64 6.17
C ASP A 125 -22.16 19.43 7.22
N ALA A 126 -21.90 18.66 8.27
CA ALA A 126 -22.83 18.32 9.36
C ALA A 126 -24.15 17.66 8.90
N GLN A 127 -24.20 17.09 7.69
CA GLN A 127 -25.40 16.47 7.13
C GLN A 127 -25.75 15.12 7.80
N LEU A 128 -24.78 14.51 8.49
CA LEU A 128 -24.95 13.24 9.20
C LEU A 128 -25.27 13.41 10.69
N GLY A 129 -25.31 14.65 11.19
CA GLY A 129 -25.38 14.93 12.62
C GLY A 129 -24.08 14.52 13.35
N GLU A 130 -24.23 14.07 14.60
CA GLU A 130 -23.11 13.59 15.41
C GLU A 130 -22.67 12.19 14.95
N LEU A 131 -21.37 12.04 14.68
CA LEU A 131 -20.80 10.76 14.30
C LEU A 131 -20.58 9.88 15.54
N ILE A 132 -21.43 8.87 15.72
CA ILE A 132 -21.33 7.93 16.85
C ILE A 132 -20.41 6.75 16.56
N ALA A 133 -20.52 6.15 15.37
CA ALA A 133 -19.74 4.97 15.00
C ALA A 133 -19.54 4.86 13.49
N ILE A 134 -18.46 4.19 13.09
CA ILE A 134 -18.21 3.76 11.71
C ILE A 134 -17.92 2.26 11.75
N GLU A 135 -18.74 1.46 11.07
CA GLU A 135 -18.50 0.03 10.86
C GLU A 135 -18.21 -0.23 9.37
N GLY A 136 -17.31 -1.17 9.11
CA GLY A 136 -17.02 -1.61 7.76
C GLY A 136 -16.21 -2.90 7.77
N ARG A 137 -16.20 -3.56 6.62
CA ARG A 137 -15.60 -4.88 6.43
C ARG A 137 -14.93 -4.93 5.08
N TYR A 138 -13.70 -5.45 5.05
CA TYR A 138 -13.02 -5.79 3.82
C TYR A 138 -13.00 -7.32 3.70
N TRP A 139 -13.77 -7.85 2.75
CA TRP A 139 -13.79 -9.29 2.45
C TRP A 139 -13.04 -9.57 1.15
N GLN A 140 -12.11 -10.52 1.19
CA GLN A 140 -11.35 -10.93 0.01
C GLN A 140 -11.21 -12.45 -0.03
N SER A 141 -11.47 -13.03 -1.20
CA SER A 141 -11.40 -14.48 -1.42
C SER A 141 -10.16 -14.93 -2.17
N SER A 142 -9.25 -14.04 -2.58
CA SER A 142 -8.16 -14.39 -3.51
C SER A 142 -7.26 -15.53 -3.03
N ALA A 143 -6.97 -15.60 -1.72
CA ALA A 143 -6.20 -16.70 -1.15
C ALA A 143 -6.97 -18.03 -1.20
N ALA A 144 -8.27 -18.00 -0.88
CA ALA A 144 -9.16 -19.16 -0.97
C ALA A 144 -9.32 -19.62 -2.42
N THR A 145 -9.54 -18.70 -3.36
CA THR A 145 -9.63 -19.00 -4.80
C THR A 145 -8.33 -19.63 -5.31
N ARG A 146 -7.16 -19.08 -4.95
CA ARG A 146 -5.86 -19.66 -5.32
C ARG A 146 -5.67 -21.07 -4.75
N ALA A 147 -6.08 -21.31 -3.52
CA ALA A 147 -5.94 -22.63 -2.87
C ALA A 147 -6.82 -23.70 -3.52
N LEU A 148 -7.92 -23.31 -4.17
CA LEU A 148 -8.83 -24.21 -4.88
C LEU A 148 -8.45 -24.43 -6.35
N ASP A 149 -7.54 -23.61 -6.89
CA ASP A 149 -7.12 -23.69 -8.28
C ASP A 149 -5.89 -24.61 -8.42
N PRO A 150 -6.03 -25.78 -9.08
CA PRO A 150 -4.94 -26.76 -9.19
C PRO A 150 -3.78 -26.28 -10.08
N ILE A 151 -4.00 -25.28 -10.95
CA ILE A 151 -2.97 -24.73 -11.84
C ILE A 151 -2.36 -23.43 -11.30
N ALA A 152 -2.89 -22.88 -10.22
CA ALA A 152 -2.35 -21.65 -9.65
C ALA A 152 -0.98 -21.86 -8.99
N PRO A 153 -0.10 -20.84 -9.01
CA PRO A 153 1.17 -20.90 -8.29
C PRO A 153 0.96 -21.20 -6.80
N LYS A 154 1.62 -22.25 -6.32
CA LYS A 154 1.50 -22.73 -4.93
C LYS A 154 2.03 -21.74 -3.89
N ALA A 155 2.88 -20.81 -4.29
CA ALA A 155 3.46 -19.80 -3.43
C ALA A 155 3.37 -18.41 -4.06
N SER A 156 3.18 -17.40 -3.22
CA SER A 156 3.19 -15.98 -3.52
C SER A 156 4.17 -15.31 -2.57
N TRP A 157 4.69 -14.13 -2.93
CA TRP A 157 5.44 -13.30 -1.98
C TRP A 157 4.64 -12.99 -0.72
N LYS A 158 3.30 -13.03 -0.80
CA LYS A 158 2.41 -12.87 0.36
C LYS A 158 2.57 -13.98 1.41
N ASP A 159 3.00 -15.17 0.98
CA ASP A 159 3.25 -16.32 1.85
C ASP A 159 4.65 -16.26 2.51
N ASP A 160 5.48 -15.28 2.15
CA ASP A 160 6.82 -15.06 2.70
C ASP A 160 6.82 -13.83 3.61
N THR A 161 6.91 -14.05 4.93
CA THR A 161 6.86 -12.98 5.93
C THR A 161 8.02 -11.99 5.83
N SER A 162 9.13 -12.35 5.19
CA SER A 162 10.22 -11.41 4.90
C SER A 162 9.84 -10.38 3.83
N LEU A 163 8.82 -10.67 3.03
CA LEU A 163 8.30 -9.80 1.97
C LEU A 163 6.93 -9.19 2.32
N SER A 164 6.06 -9.94 2.98
CA SER A 164 4.73 -9.47 3.37
C SER A 164 4.70 -8.76 4.72
N GLY A 165 5.62 -9.06 5.63
CA GLY A 165 5.54 -8.66 7.03
C GLY A 165 4.79 -9.68 7.89
N GLU A 166 4.80 -9.46 9.21
CA GLU A 166 4.32 -10.45 10.18
C GLU A 166 2.78 -10.55 10.26
N TYR A 167 2.06 -9.52 9.78
CA TYR A 167 0.62 -9.35 10.01
C TYR A 167 -0.18 -9.24 8.71
N ASP A 168 0.02 -10.18 7.78
CA ASP A 168 -0.51 -10.20 6.39
C ASP A 168 -1.88 -9.52 6.19
N THR A 169 -2.99 -10.11 6.63
CA THR A 169 -4.33 -9.56 6.36
C THR A 169 -4.54 -8.16 6.97
N LEU A 170 -3.95 -7.91 8.14
CA LEU A 170 -4.07 -6.62 8.82
C LEU A 170 -3.39 -5.50 8.03
N ILE A 171 -2.16 -5.74 7.57
CA ILE A 171 -1.34 -4.76 6.87
C ILE A 171 -1.66 -4.69 5.37
N ASP A 172 -2.18 -5.76 4.77
CA ASP A 172 -2.58 -5.78 3.37
C ASP A 172 -3.96 -5.13 3.19
N ILE A 173 -5.01 -5.64 3.84
CA ILE A 173 -6.38 -5.15 3.60
C ILE A 173 -6.98 -4.37 4.78
N GLY A 174 -6.59 -4.71 6.01
CA GLY A 174 -7.07 -3.99 7.20
C GLY A 174 -6.71 -2.51 7.18
N ILE A 175 -5.51 -2.16 6.70
CA ILE A 175 -5.06 -0.77 6.60
C ILE A 175 -5.94 0.09 5.67
N HIS A 176 -6.54 -0.49 4.63
CA HIS A 176 -7.48 0.25 3.76
C HIS A 176 -8.72 0.69 4.53
N TRP A 177 -9.23 -0.19 5.40
CA TRP A 177 -10.38 0.12 6.23
C TRP A 177 -10.03 1.18 7.29
N VAL A 178 -8.91 1.00 7.99
CA VAL A 178 -8.43 1.97 8.99
C VAL A 178 -8.24 3.34 8.35
N ASP A 179 -7.57 3.42 7.20
CA ASP A 179 -7.37 4.68 6.48
C ASP A 179 -8.70 5.36 6.10
N SER A 180 -9.66 4.58 5.57
CA SER A 180 -10.96 5.10 5.15
C SER A 180 -11.77 5.62 6.34
N ALA A 181 -11.80 4.87 7.45
CA ALA A 181 -12.50 5.28 8.67
C ALA A 181 -11.89 6.55 9.27
N CYS A 182 -10.56 6.62 9.38
CA CYS A 182 -9.86 7.80 9.85
C CYS A 182 -10.09 9.01 8.95
N PHE A 183 -10.07 8.79 7.63
CA PHE A 183 -10.35 9.83 6.65
C PHE A 183 -11.78 10.37 6.79
N ILE A 184 -12.78 9.48 6.90
CA ILE A 184 -14.20 9.87 7.09
C ILE A 184 -14.37 10.65 8.39
N ALA A 185 -13.89 10.10 9.51
CA ALA A 185 -13.97 10.73 10.82
C ALA A 185 -13.17 12.04 10.90
N GLY A 186 -12.08 12.16 10.14
CA GLY A 186 -11.16 13.29 10.23
C GLY A 186 -10.30 13.30 11.48
N ALA A 187 -10.17 12.14 12.13
CA ALA A 187 -9.43 11.94 13.35
C ALA A 187 -8.61 10.65 13.25
N LEU A 188 -7.48 10.62 13.96
CA LEU A 188 -6.65 9.43 14.11
C LEU A 188 -7.16 8.55 15.25
N PRO A 189 -6.93 7.22 15.20
CA PRO A 189 -7.30 6.34 16.29
C PRO A 189 -6.40 6.61 17.49
N GLN A 190 -7.00 6.70 18.67
CA GLN A 190 -6.25 6.89 19.93
C GLN A 190 -5.87 5.54 20.58
N LYS A 191 -6.72 4.53 20.38
CA LYS A 191 -6.58 3.17 20.90
C LYS A 191 -7.18 2.19 19.89
N GLY A 192 -6.70 0.96 19.92
CA GLY A 192 -7.22 -0.11 19.08
C GLY A 192 -7.20 -1.43 19.82
N ILE A 193 -8.17 -2.28 19.51
CA ILE A 193 -8.18 -3.69 19.92
C ILE A 193 -8.15 -4.49 18.63
N LEU A 194 -7.22 -5.44 18.55
CA LEU A 194 -7.08 -6.33 17.43
C LEU A 194 -7.33 -7.76 17.89
N ALA A 195 -8.11 -8.50 17.11
CA ALA A 195 -8.27 -9.93 17.27
C ALA A 195 -7.95 -10.63 15.95
N LEU A 196 -7.09 -11.64 16.01
CA LEU A 196 -6.84 -12.55 14.90
C LEU A 196 -7.62 -13.84 15.15
N SER A 197 -8.44 -14.24 14.19
CA SER A 197 -9.15 -15.51 14.23
C SER A 197 -8.76 -16.36 13.04
N HIS A 198 -8.38 -17.60 13.31
CA HIS A 198 -8.10 -18.61 12.30
C HIS A 198 -9.27 -19.58 12.23
N LEU A 199 -10.23 -19.31 11.34
CA LEU A 199 -11.25 -20.28 10.99
C LEU A 199 -10.79 -21.04 9.74
N ASN A 200 -10.76 -22.36 9.82
CA ASN A 200 -10.41 -23.29 8.73
C ASN A 200 -8.97 -23.19 8.18
N SER A 201 -8.03 -22.56 8.88
CA SER A 201 -6.61 -22.58 8.48
C SER A 201 -5.93 -23.92 8.87
N GLY A 202 -4.85 -24.29 8.16
CA GLY A 202 -4.02 -25.43 8.55
C GLY A 202 -3.45 -25.29 9.97
N LEU A 203 -3.17 -24.05 10.39
CA LEU A 203 -2.74 -23.71 11.75
C LEU A 203 -3.84 -23.95 12.80
N ALA A 204 -5.10 -23.66 12.47
CA ALA A 204 -6.24 -23.93 13.36
C ALA A 204 -6.37 -25.43 13.65
N ARG A 205 -6.01 -26.30 12.69
CA ARG A 205 -5.95 -27.76 12.87
C ARG A 205 -4.75 -28.23 13.70
N GLN A 206 -3.65 -27.47 13.73
CA GLN A 206 -2.49 -27.74 14.58
C GLN A 206 -2.71 -27.26 16.03
N LEU A 207 -3.31 -26.07 16.21
CA LEU A 207 -3.62 -25.51 17.53
C LEU A 207 -4.75 -26.28 18.24
N SER A 208 -5.73 -26.81 17.50
CA SER A 208 -6.75 -27.69 18.08
C SER A 208 -6.19 -29.04 18.54
N ARG A 209 -5.09 -29.52 17.95
CA ARG A 209 -4.35 -30.72 18.41
C ARG A 209 -3.45 -30.47 19.62
N CYS A 210 -3.13 -29.22 19.92
CA CYS A 210 -2.28 -28.86 21.07
C CYS A 210 -3.07 -28.77 22.38
N LYS A 211 -4.42 -28.71 22.33
CA LYS A 211 -5.29 -28.70 23.52
C LYS A 211 -5.41 -30.05 24.24
N ASP A 212 -4.85 -31.13 23.68
CA ASP A 212 -4.85 -32.48 24.29
C ASP A 212 -3.54 -32.84 25.00
N ARG A 213 -2.61 -31.90 25.19
CA ARG A 213 -1.47 -32.09 26.10
C ARG A 213 -1.66 -31.22 27.34
N ARG A 214 -2.31 -31.82 28.35
CA ARG A 214 -2.19 -31.40 29.75
C ARG A 214 -0.79 -31.70 30.26
#